data_AF-A0A0G0Y7K6-F1
#
_entry.id   AF-A0A0G0Y7K6-F1
#
_cell.length_a   1.000
_cell.length_b   1.000
_cell.length_c   1.000
_cell.angle_alpha   90.00
_cell.angle_beta   90.00
_cell.angle_gamma   90.00
#
_symmetry.space_group_name_H-M   'P 1'
#
loop_
_entity.id
_entity.type
_entity.pdbx_description
1 polymer ?
#
loop_
_entity_poly.entity_id
_entity_poly.type
_entity_poly.pdbx_seq_one_letter_code
_entity_poly.pdbx_strand_id
1 'polypeptide(L)' 'MNTQMVRTTVYLPADLVALAKMNALSTGNTLTGLVKEGLEEKLEIKPKRKKKMVLKTYKLGNPNYVFRRADAYE' A
#
# COMPACT_ATOMS: atom_id res chain seq x y z
N MET A 1 -10.64 10.71 -7.95
CA MET A 1 -9.71 11.83 -8.22
C MET A 1 -8.92 11.45 -9.45
N ASN A 2 -9.00 12.24 -10.53
CA ASN A 2 -8.15 12.02 -11.69
C ASN A 2 -6.76 12.53 -11.32
N THR A 3 -5.80 11.64 -11.14
CA THR A 3 -4.45 12.02 -10.73
C THR A 3 -3.70 12.50 -11.98
N GLN A 4 -3.54 13.82 -12.12
CA GLN A 4 -2.74 14.39 -13.19
C GLN A 4 -1.26 14.07 -12.95
N MET A 5 -0.63 13.37 -13.90
CA MET A 5 0.81 13.08 -13.83
C MET A 5 1.61 14.27 -14.38
N VAL A 6 2.62 14.70 -13.63
CA VAL A 6 3.52 15.80 -14.02
C VAL A 6 4.92 15.22 -14.23
N ARG A 7 5.57 15.57 -15.35
CA ARG A 7 6.96 15.21 -15.61
C ARG A 7 7.88 16.30 -15.08
N THR A 8 8.78 15.93 -14.17
CA THR A 8 9.74 16.85 -13.56
C THR A 8 11.16 16.32 -13.78
N THR A 9 12.10 17.22 -14.08
CA THR A 9 13.54 16.90 -14.18
C THR A 9 14.26 17.47 -12.97
N VAL A 10 15.09 16.66 -12.31
CA VAL A 10 15.81 17.02 -11.09
C VAL A 10 17.29 16.65 -11.25
N TYR A 11 18.19 17.50 -10.77
CA TYR A 11 19.61 17.21 -10.71
C TYR A 11 19.93 16.42 -9.44
N LEU A 12 20.57 15.26 -9.61
CA LEU A 12 20.96 14.37 -8.52
C LEU A 12 22.41 13.90 -8.74
N PRO A 13 23.14 13.53 -7.66
CA PRO A 13 24.44 12.89 -7.80
C PRO A 13 24.36 11.61 -8.63
N ALA A 14 25.30 11.44 -9.57
CA ALA A 14 25.29 10.31 -10.51
C ALA A 14 25.35 8.95 -9.78
N ASP A 15 26.19 8.85 -8.75
CA ASP A 15 26.39 7.63 -7.96
C ASP A 15 25.10 7.17 -7.27
N LEU A 16 24.34 8.13 -6.72
CA LEU A 16 23.07 7.86 -6.06
C LEU A 16 22.05 7.32 -7.06
N VAL A 17 21.98 7.92 -8.25
CA VAL A 17 21.08 7.44 -9.32
C VAL A 17 21.46 6.04 -9.78
N ALA A 18 22.77 5.74 -9.89
CA ALA A 18 23.25 4.41 -10.24
C ALA A 18 22.84 3.36 -9.19
N LEU A 19 23.05 3.65 -7.90
CA LEU A 19 22.64 2.77 -6.80
C LEU A 19 21.13 2.56 -6.77
N ALA A 20 20.35 3.62 -6.96
CA ALA A 20 18.89 3.53 -6.99
C ALA A 20 18.38 2.65 -8.15
N LYS A 21 19.01 2.75 -9.34
CA LYS A 21 18.69 1.88 -10.48
C LYS A 21 18.99 0.41 -10.19
N MET A 22 20.14 0.12 -9.57
CA MET A 22 20.51 -1.25 -9.19
C MET A 22 19.51 -1.82 -8.17
N ASN A 23 19.12 -1.03 -7.18
CA ASN A 23 18.13 -1.42 -6.19
C ASN A 23 16.75 -1.68 -6.84
N ALA A 24 16.31 -0.80 -7.73
CA ALA A 24 15.06 -0.98 -8.48
C ALA A 24 15.03 -2.30 -9.26
N LEU A 25 16.11 -2.62 -9.97
CA LEU A 25 16.24 -3.89 -10.69
C LEU A 25 16.18 -5.10 -9.74
N SER A 26 16.89 -5.03 -8.61
CA SER A 26 16.95 -6.13 -7.64
C SER A 26 15.60 -6.45 -7.00
N THR A 27 14.76 -5.42 -6.83
CA THR A 27 13.43 -5.53 -6.21
C THR A 27 12.32 -5.75 -7.23
N GLY A 28 12.63 -5.79 -8.53
CA GLY A 28 11.64 -5.86 -9.61
C GLY A 28 10.75 -4.61 -9.69
N ASN A 29 11.20 -3.48 -9.14
CA ASN A 29 10.46 -2.22 -9.12
C ASN A 29 11.03 -1.24 -10.15
N THR A 30 10.34 -0.12 -10.36
CA THR A 30 10.79 0.96 -11.24
C THR A 30 11.44 2.08 -10.44
N LEU A 31 12.36 2.83 -11.07
CA LEU A 31 12.96 4.02 -10.43
C LEU A 31 11.88 5.03 -10.02
N THR A 32 10.85 5.20 -10.85
CA THR A 32 9.69 6.05 -10.56
C THR A 32 8.88 5.53 -9.36
N GLY A 33 8.73 4.22 -9.22
CA GLY A 33 8.11 3.57 -8.06
C GLY A 33 8.86 3.89 -6.77
N LEU A 34 10.18 3.71 -6.76
CA LEU A 34 11.02 4.04 -5.59
C LEU A 34 10.94 5.53 -5.21
N VAL A 35 10.97 6.43 -6.18
CA VAL A 35 10.84 7.87 -5.92
C VAL A 35 9.46 8.17 -5.32
N LYS A 36 8.40 7.57 -5.85
CA LYS A 36 7.04 7.75 -5.32
C LYS A 36 6.93 7.23 -3.89
N GLU A 37 7.41 6.02 -3.61
CA GLU A 37 7.38 5.43 -2.28
C GLU A 37 8.14 6.29 -1.26
N GLY A 38 9.36 6.74 -1.61
CA GLY A 38 10.14 7.62 -0.75
C GLY A 38 9.47 8.97 -0.50
N LEU A 39 8.77 9.53 -1.49
CA LEU A 39 7.98 10.75 -1.32
C LEU A 39 6.76 10.53 -0.42
N GLU A 40 6.02 9.43 -0.62
CA GLU A 40 4.87 9.06 0.22
C GLU A 40 5.29 8.83 1.68
N GLU A 41 6.45 8.20 1.90
CA GLU A 41 7.02 7.99 3.23
C GLU A 41 7.41 9.32 3.90
N LYS A 42 8.12 10.20 3.19
CA LYS A 42 8.57 11.50 3.73
C LYS A 42 7.45 12.49 3.97
N LEU A 43 6.36 12.41 3.21
CA LEU A 43 5.17 13.26 3.36
C LEU A 43 4.12 12.64 4.29
N GLU A 44 4.43 11.51 4.95
CA GLU A 44 3.53 10.77 5.83
C GLU A 44 2.16 10.45 5.18
N ILE A 45 2.14 10.26 3.86
CA ILE A 45 0.93 9.89 3.11
C ILE A 45 0.70 8.41 3.35
N LYS A 46 0.23 8.06 4.55
CA LYS A 46 -0.10 6.68 4.90
C LYS A 46 -1.22 6.23 3.96
N PRO A 47 -1.08 5.08 3.28
CA PRO A 47 -2.21 4.51 2.56
C PRO A 47 -3.35 4.37 3.55
N LYS A 48 -4.52 4.92 3.24
CA LYS A 48 -5.74 4.73 4.05
C LYS A 48 -5.94 3.23 4.16
N ARG A 49 -5.47 2.62 5.26
CA ARG A 49 -5.71 1.21 5.57
C ARG A 49 -7.22 1.06 5.51
N LYS A 50 -7.73 0.34 4.50
CA LYS A 50 -9.15 0.04 4.42
C LYS A 50 -9.49 -0.63 5.73
N LYS A 51 -10.28 0.03 6.59
CA LYS A 51 -10.77 -0.57 7.84
C LYS A 51 -11.45 -1.85 7.41
N LYS A 52 -10.90 -3.01 7.79
CA LYS A 52 -11.59 -4.29 7.60
C LYS A 52 -12.95 -4.11 8.25
N MET A 53 -14.00 -4.13 7.45
CA MET A 53 -15.37 -4.05 7.93
C MET A 53 -15.63 -5.36 8.67
N VAL A 54 -15.42 -5.33 9.99
CA VAL A 54 -15.81 -6.45 10.85
C VAL A 54 -17.33 -6.42 10.89
N LEU A 55 -17.96 -7.33 10.15
CA LEU A 55 -19.38 -7.62 10.31
C LEU A 55 -19.59 -7.92 11.80
N LYS A 56 -20.36 -7.05 12.47
CA LYS A 56 -20.69 -7.24 13.88
C LYS A 56 -21.35 -8.61 14.02
N THR A 57 -20.65 -9.52 14.67
CA THR A 57 -21.18 -10.81 15.10
C THR A 57 -22.37 -10.51 16.01
N TYR A 58 -23.55 -10.99 15.64
CA TYR A 58 -24.73 -10.94 16.50
C TYR A 58 -24.39 -11.73 17.78
N LYS A 59 -24.64 -11.13 18.96
CA LYS A 59 -24.37 -11.74 20.26
C LYS A 59 -25.35 -12.90 20.53
N LEU A 60 -25.12 -14.05 19.91
CA LEU A 60 -25.78 -15.33 20.24
C LEU A 60 -24.99 -16.09 21.32
N GLY A 61 -24.57 -15.40 22.39
CA GLY A 61 -23.96 -16.03 23.57
C GLY A 61 -22.47 -16.39 23.49
N ASN A 62 -21.78 -16.25 22.34
CA ASN A 62 -20.33 -16.49 22.25
C ASN A 62 -19.58 -15.36 21.53
N PRO A 63 -18.76 -14.56 22.23
CA PRO A 63 -18.06 -13.40 21.64
C PRO A 63 -17.00 -13.76 20.60
N ASN A 64 -16.59 -15.04 20.51
CA ASN A 64 -15.55 -15.51 19.60
C ASN A 64 -16.10 -16.26 18.37
N TYR A 65 -17.43 -16.33 18.20
CA TYR A 65 -18.02 -17.08 17.10
C TYR A 65 -17.91 -16.31 15.77
N VAL A 66 -17.31 -16.93 14.75
CA VAL A 66 -17.24 -16.40 13.39
C VAL A 66 -18.19 -17.22 12.52
N PHE A 67 -19.34 -16.63 12.17
CA PHE A 67 -20.35 -17.24 11.31
C PHE A 67 -19.74 -17.70 9.99
N ARG A 68 -19.86 -19.00 9.68
CA ARG A 68 -19.39 -19.58 8.43
C ARG A 68 -20.57 -19.77 7.49
N ARG A 69 -20.30 -19.79 6.17
CA ARG A 69 -21.35 -20.00 5.15
C ARG A 69 -22.13 -21.31 5.32
N ALA A 70 -21.53 -22.32 5.97
CA ALA A 70 -22.19 -23.59 6.25
C ALA A 70 -23.39 -23.42 7.21
N ASP A 71 -23.32 -22.44 8.12
CA ASP A 71 -24.33 -22.23 9.17
C ASP A 71 -25.61 -21.54 8.64
N ALA A 72 -25.64 -21.11 7.38
CA ALA A 72 -26.76 -20.37 6.79
C ALA A 72 -27.85 -21.26 6.18
N TYR A 73 -27.59 -22.57 6.06
CA TYR A 73 -28.48 -23.53 5.39
C TYR A 73 -28.96 -24.66 6.31
N GLU A 74 -28.83 -24.51 7.63
CA GLU A 74 -29.54 -25.35 8.62
C GLU A 74 -30.96 -24.85 8.86
#